data_AF-A0A352UDL5-F1
#
_entry.id   AF-A0A352UDL5-F1
#
_cell.length_a   1.000
_cell.length_b   1.000
_cell.length_c   1.000
_cell.angle_alpha   90.00
_cell.angle_beta   90.00
_cell.angle_gamma   90.00
#
_symmetry.space_group_name_H-M   'P 1'
#
loop_
_entity.id
_entity.type
_entity.pdbx_description
1 polymer ?
#
loop_
_entity_poly.entity_id
_entity_poly.type
_entity_poly.pdbx_seq_one_letter_code
_entity_poly.pdbx_strand_id
1 'polypeptide(L)' 'MLQTYEALVDKDGNLRLLESVRLPADRRALVVMLDEKPTGGHSETALLSEQSLAEDWNCPEEDEAWSHLQQA' A
#
# COMPACT_ATOMS: atom_id res chain seq x y z
N MET A 1 -6.57 -4.17 -18.31
CA MET A 1 -5.89 -3.53 -17.16
C MET A 1 -6.47 -4.11 -15.88
N LEU A 2 -5.65 -4.28 -14.84
CA LEU A 2 -6.11 -4.62 -13.50
C LEU A 2 -6.79 -3.39 -12.89
N GLN A 3 -7.88 -3.61 -12.18
CA GLN A 3 -8.61 -2.59 -11.43
C GLN A 3 -8.59 -2.99 -9.97
N THR A 4 -8.16 -2.07 -9.11
CA THR A 4 -8.11 -2.26 -7.66
C THR A 4 -9.16 -1.35 -7.06
N TYR A 5 -9.97 -1.89 -6.15
CA TYR A 5 -11.00 -1.16 -5.44
C TYR A 5 -10.78 -1.32 -3.95
N GLU A 6 -10.97 -0.24 -3.19
CA GLU A 6 -10.87 -0.29 -1.74
C GLU A 6 -12.18 -0.81 -1.14
N ALA A 7 -12.06 -1.73 -0.19
CA ALA A 7 -13.17 -2.40 0.45
C ALA A 7 -12.91 -2.57 1.94
N LEU A 8 -13.98 -2.55 2.72
CA LEU A 8 -13.94 -2.88 4.15
C LEU A 8 -14.66 -4.20 4.40
N VAL A 9 -14.15 -4.96 5.36
CA VAL A 9 -14.87 -6.10 5.92
C VAL A 9 -15.73 -5.59 7.07
N ASP A 10 -17.04 -5.78 6.97
CA ASP A 10 -17.95 -5.39 8.04
C ASP A 10 -17.89 -6.35 9.24
N LYS A 11 -18.57 -5.97 10.32
CA LYS A 11 -18.63 -6.78 11.56
C LYS A 11 -19.19 -8.20 11.37
N ASP A 12 -19.91 -8.43 10.28
CA ASP A 12 -20.52 -9.71 9.94
C ASP A 12 -19.62 -10.53 8.98
N GLY A 13 -18.42 -10.02 8.66
CA GLY A 13 -17.44 -10.68 7.81
C GLY A 13 -17.66 -10.46 6.31
N ASN A 14 -18.53 -9.53 5.91
CA ASN A 14 -18.82 -9.29 4.50
C ASN A 14 -17.96 -8.16 3.93
N LEU A 15 -17.43 -8.36 2.72
CA LEU A 15 -16.72 -7.33 1.96
C LEU A 15 -17.71 -6.30 1.39
N ARG A 16 -17.45 -5.02 1.65
CA ARG A 16 -18.18 -3.89 1.09
C ARG A 16 -17.21 -2.94 0.41
N LEU A 17 -17.44 -2.68 -0.88
CA LEU A 17 -16.71 -1.65 -1.61
C LEU A 17 -17.01 -0.28 -1.00
N LEU A 18 -15.99 0.56 -0.84
CA LEU A 18 -16.14 1.93 -0.34
C LEU A 18 -16.82 2.85 -1.35
N GLU A 19 -16.67 2.55 -2.63
CA GLU A 19 -17.29 3.28 -3.74
C GLU A 19 -18.34 2.43 -4.46
N SER A 20 -19.34 3.11 -5.04
CA SER A 20 -20.32 2.47 -5.90
C SER A 20 -19.73 2.23 -7.28
N VAL A 21 -19.19 1.02 -7.49
CA VAL A 21 -18.58 0.60 -8.74
C VAL A 21 -19.40 -0.48 -9.44
N ARG A 22 -19.55 -0.36 -10.76
CA ARG A 22 -20.08 -1.44 -11.59
C ARG A 22 -18.95 -2.38 -11.97
N LEU A 23 -18.92 -3.53 -11.31
CA LEU A 23 -18.00 -4.60 -11.67
C LEU A 23 -18.43 -5.26 -12.99
N PRO A 24 -17.48 -5.65 -13.86
CA PRO A 24 -17.78 -6.44 -15.05
C PRO A 24 -18.39 -7.79 -14.64
N ALA A 25 -19.47 -8.20 -15.32
CA ALA A 25 -20.08 -9.51 -15.11
C ALA A 25 -19.11 -10.66 -15.47
N ASP A 26 -19.30 -11.81 -14.85
CA ASP A 26 -18.60 -13.07 -15.14
C ASP A 26 -17.07 -13.01 -15.11
N ARG A 27 -16.50 -12.21 -14.20
CA ARG A 27 -15.04 -12.12 -13.98
C ARG A 27 -14.61 -12.64 -12.61
N ARG A 28 -13.43 -13.24 -12.58
CA ARG A 28 -12.73 -13.59 -11.35
C ARG A 28 -12.14 -12.32 -10.72
N ALA A 29 -12.29 -12.20 -9.42
CA ALA A 29 -11.65 -11.15 -8.62
C ALA A 29 -10.57 -11.75 -7.72
N LEU A 30 -9.55 -10.95 -7.41
CA LEU A 30 -8.57 -11.22 -6.36
C LEU A 30 -8.94 -10.36 -5.16
N VAL A 31 -9.02 -10.96 -3.98
CA VAL A 31 -9.20 -10.24 -2.72
C VAL A 31 -7.88 -10.30 -1.96
N VAL A 32 -7.37 -9.15 -1.59
CA VAL A 32 -6.18 -9.02 -0.73
C VAL A 32 -6.65 -8.36 0.56
N MET A 33 -6.45 -9.04 1.69
CA MET A 33 -6.65 -8.45 3.01
C MET A 33 -5.43 -7.59 3.32
N LEU A 34 -5.66 -6.31 3.57
CA LEU A 34 -4.60 -5.43 4.05
C LEU A 34 -4.45 -5.67 5.55
N ASP A 35 -3.21 -5.91 6.01
CA ASP A 35 -2.94 -5.92 7.44
C ASP A 35 -3.33 -4.54 8.01
N GLU A 36 -4.08 -4.54 9.11
CA GLU A 36 -4.26 -3.33 9.89
C GLU A 36 -2.87 -2.82 10.27
N LYS A 37 -2.67 -1.50 10.15
CA LYS A 37 -1.43 -0.81 10.52
C LYS A 37 -0.85 -1.49 11.77
N PRO A 38 0.42 -1.96 11.75
CA PRO A 38 0.99 -2.60 12.92
C PRO A 38 0.73 -1.68 14.10
N THR A 39 0.15 -2.23 15.15
CA THR A 39 -0.44 -1.47 16.27
C THR A 39 0.61 -0.76 17.14
N GLY A 40 1.85 -0.65 16.66
CA GLY A 40 2.95 0.10 17.23
C GLY A 40 3.71 0.80 16.10
N GLY A 41 3.97 2.10 16.27
CA GLY A 41 4.55 2.97 15.24
C GLY A 41 5.85 2.42 14.67
N HIS A 42 5.95 2.47 13.33
CA HIS A 42 7.05 1.93 12.53
C HIS A 42 7.31 0.44 12.81
N SER A 43 7.15 -0.43 11.80
CA SER A 43 7.60 -1.82 11.93
C SER A 43 9.02 -1.78 12.48
N GLU A 44 9.30 -2.41 13.62
CA GLU A 44 10.61 -2.32 14.29
C GLU A 44 11.74 -2.70 13.30
N THR A 45 11.43 -3.59 12.38
CA THR A 45 12.27 -3.93 11.21
C THR A 45 12.63 -2.71 10.36
N ALA A 46 11.69 -1.81 10.06
CA ALA A 46 11.95 -0.60 9.29
C ALA A 46 12.93 0.34 10.00
N LEU A 47 12.81 0.51 11.34
CA LEU A 47 13.75 1.33 12.12
C LEU A 47 15.14 0.68 12.19
N LEU A 48 15.20 -0.64 12.33
CA LEU A 48 16.46 -1.38 12.34
C LEU A 48 17.14 -1.39 10.96
N SER A 49 16.36 -1.39 9.87
CA SER A 49 16.88 -1.32 8.50
C SER A 49 17.26 0.09 8.06
N GLU A 50 16.75 1.15 8.70
CA GLU A 50 17.03 2.54 8.33
C GLU A 50 18.53 2.83 8.26
N GLN A 51 19.31 2.41 9.25
CA GLN A 51 20.76 2.65 9.27
C GLN A 51 21.50 1.93 8.14
N SER A 52 21.12 0.68 7.86
CA SER A 52 21.75 -0.12 6.80
C SER A 52 21.37 0.37 5.40
N LEU A 53 20.17 0.93 5.25
CA LEU A 53 19.70 1.47 3.97
C LEU A 53 20.26 2.87 3.72
N ALA A 54 20.41 3.68 4.76
CA ALA A 54 20.92 5.05 4.67
C ALA A 54 22.31 5.16 4.02
N GLU A 55 23.15 4.13 4.15
CA GLU A 55 24.51 4.12 3.58
C GLU A 55 24.49 4.19 2.04
N ASP A 56 23.56 3.46 1.40
CA ASP A 56 23.43 3.43 -0.05
C ASP A 56 22.35 4.39 -0.55
N TRP A 57 21.30 4.63 0.25
CA TRP A 57 20.08 5.31 -0.19
C TRP A 57 20.07 6.83 0.03
N ASN A 58 20.82 7.35 1.02
CA ASN A 58 20.90 8.80 1.27
C ASN A 58 22.01 9.44 0.43
N CYS A 59 22.00 9.21 -0.88
CA CYS A 59 22.89 9.87 -1.82
C CYS A 59 22.14 10.92 -2.66
N PRO A 60 22.79 12.06 -3.00
CA PRO A 60 22.15 13.14 -3.75
C PRO A 60 21.69 12.70 -5.15
N GLU A 61 22.32 11.68 -5.73
CA GLU A 61 21.90 11.06 -6.98
C GLU A 61 20.51 10.40 -6.87
N GLU A 62 20.22 9.76 -5.74
CA GLU A 62 18.89 9.23 -5.49
C GLU A 62 17.89 10.33 -5.16
N ASP A 63 18.26 11.34 -4.37
CA ASP A 63 17.36 12.48 -4.15
C ASP A 63 16.92 13.14 -5.46
N GLU A 64 17.84 13.29 -6.43
CA GLU A 64 17.53 13.80 -7.77
C GLU A 64 16.60 12.84 -8.53
N ALA A 65 16.90 11.55 -8.53
CA ALA A 65 16.09 10.54 -9.23
C ALA A 65 14.64 10.46 -8.70
N TRP A 66 14.46 10.64 -7.40
CA TRP A 66 13.15 10.57 -6.74
C TRP A 66 12.39 11.91 -6.75
N SER A 67 13.08 13.04 -6.96
CA SER A 67 12.48 14.38 -7.00
C SER A 67 11.33 14.50 -8.01
N HIS A 68 11.42 13.79 -9.13
CA HIS A 68 10.43 13.81 -10.20
C HIS A 68 9.13 13.06 -9.85
N LEU A 69 9.14 12.22 -8.82
CA LEU A 69 7.97 11.45 -8.35
C LEU A 69 7.19 12.17 -7.25
N GLN A 70 7.75 13.23 -6.65
CA GLN A 70 7.11 14.01 -5.59
C GLN A 70 6.04 14.99 -6.10
N GLN A 71 5.82 15.07 -7.42
CA GLN A 71 4.74 15.84 -8.01
C GLN A 71 3.50 14.95 -8.20
N ALA A 72 2.69 14.82 -7.14
CA ALA A 72 1.33 14.29 -7.18
C ALA A 72 0.42 15.06 -6.20
#